data_AF-A0A927FLJ1-F1
#
_entry.id   AF-A0A927FLJ1-F1
#
_cell.length_a   1.000
_cell.length_b   1.000
_cell.length_c   1.000
_cell.angle_alpha   90.00
_cell.angle_beta   90.00
_cell.angle_gamma   90.00
#
_symmetry.space_group_name_H-M   'P 1'
#
loop_
_entity.id
_entity.type
_entity.pdbx_description
1 polymer ?
#
loop_
_entity_poly.entity_id
_entity_poly.type
_entity_poly.pdbx_seq_one_letter_code
_entity_poly.pdbx_strand_id
1 'polypeptide(L)'
;MALLHSYSVDLTWTGAGSAGTSTYTSYGRDHELSAGAKPVLAGTSDPGFRGDPDRWSPEDLLVGSLSQCHMLWFLHLAATAGVVVTGYSDSASGTMRIEAAGHGRFTEVVLHPRVTVRDAALADGTPVDDELLAGLHRAAHEHCFIARSVNFTVRHEPAPVHVAGTASGTPARTATGNVTAATERPAPAAHAG
;
A
#
# COMPACT_ATOMS: atom_id res chain seq x y z
N MET A 1 1.19 15.10 -31.05
CA MET A 1 0.85 16.16 -30.08
C MET A 1 0.74 15.53 -28.71
N ALA A 2 1.37 16.11 -27.69
CA ALA A 2 1.17 15.65 -26.31
C ALA A 2 -0.11 16.28 -25.76
N LEU A 3 -1.00 15.46 -25.21
CA LEU A 3 -2.16 15.95 -24.45
C LEU A 3 -1.69 16.22 -23.02
N LEU A 4 -1.90 17.45 -22.53
CA LEU A 4 -1.56 17.82 -21.16
C LEU A 4 -2.80 17.64 -20.27
N HIS A 5 -2.65 16.88 -19.19
CA HIS A 5 -3.64 16.76 -18.12
C HIS A 5 -3.10 17.44 -16.86
N SER A 6 -3.96 18.23 -16.20
CA SER A 6 -3.61 18.96 -14.97
C SER A 6 -4.35 18.39 -13.77
N TYR A 7 -3.66 18.37 -12.62
CA TYR A 7 -4.19 17.90 -11.34
C TYR A 7 -3.94 19.00 -10.30
N SER A 8 -4.93 19.30 -9.47
CA SER A 8 -4.85 20.29 -8.39
C SER A 8 -5.42 19.74 -7.10
N VAL A 9 -4.81 20.13 -5.98
CA VAL A 9 -5.23 19.81 -4.61
C VAL A 9 -5.08 21.07 -3.76
N ASP A 10 -5.93 21.21 -2.75
CA ASP A 10 -5.83 22.24 -1.72
C ASP A 10 -5.31 21.60 -0.43
N LEU A 11 -4.37 22.26 0.24
CA LEU A 11 -3.79 21.81 1.50
C LEU A 11 -4.00 22.89 2.57
N THR A 12 -4.66 22.51 3.66
CA THR A 12 -4.88 23.39 4.81
C THR A 12 -4.22 22.80 6.04
N TRP A 13 -3.30 23.52 6.66
CA TRP A 13 -2.69 23.12 7.92
C TRP A 13 -3.61 23.47 9.10
N THR A 14 -3.91 22.48 9.94
CA THR A 14 -4.86 22.60 11.07
C THR A 14 -4.17 22.45 12.43
N GLY A 15 -2.91 22.00 12.43
CA GLY A 15 -2.10 21.77 13.64
C GLY A 15 -1.46 23.01 14.27
N ALA A 16 -1.86 24.22 13.90
CA ALA A 16 -1.22 25.46 14.37
C ALA A 16 -1.37 25.69 15.88
N GLY A 17 -2.53 25.31 16.45
CA GLY A 17 -2.91 25.73 17.80
C GLY A 17 -2.85 27.26 17.96
N SER A 18 -2.64 27.74 19.19
CA SER A 18 -2.45 29.17 19.48
C SER A 18 -0.99 29.63 19.35
N ALA A 19 -0.03 28.72 19.52
CA ALA A 19 1.39 29.03 19.56
C ALA A 19 2.06 29.02 18.17
N GLY A 20 1.45 28.35 17.19
CA GLY A 20 2.03 28.17 15.85
C GLY A 20 3.45 27.62 15.89
N THR A 21 4.26 28.03 14.92
CA THR A 21 5.68 27.61 14.80
C THR A 21 6.63 28.44 15.68
N SER A 22 6.17 28.96 16.82
CA SER A 22 7.03 29.71 17.76
C SER A 22 8.20 28.88 18.29
N THR A 23 8.04 27.56 18.39
CA THR A 23 9.14 26.60 18.59
C THR A 23 8.90 25.35 17.74
N TYR A 24 9.91 24.50 17.61
CA TYR A 24 9.79 23.25 16.86
C TYR A 24 8.73 22.28 17.42
N THR A 25 8.49 22.34 18.73
CA THR A 25 7.60 21.40 19.44
C THR A 25 6.21 21.98 19.72
N SER A 26 5.98 23.27 19.45
CA SER A 26 4.73 23.97 19.80
C SER A 26 3.57 23.74 18.83
N TYR A 27 3.79 23.04 17.71
CA TYR A 27 2.78 22.81 16.70
C TYR A 27 2.60 21.33 16.34
N GLY A 28 1.36 21.00 15.95
CA GLY A 28 0.97 19.72 15.36
C GLY A 28 1.22 19.69 13.86
N ARG A 29 1.41 18.50 13.29
CA ARG A 29 1.63 18.33 11.84
C ARG A 29 0.33 18.07 11.09
N ASP A 30 -0.78 18.12 11.82
CA ASP A 30 -2.10 17.87 11.28
C ASP A 30 -2.47 18.87 10.19
N HIS A 31 -2.93 18.33 9.07
CA HIS A 31 -3.42 19.07 7.93
C HIS A 31 -4.54 18.27 7.24
N GLU A 32 -5.18 18.92 6.28
CA GLU A 32 -6.23 18.38 5.44
C GLU A 32 -5.85 18.59 3.98
N LEU A 33 -6.00 17.54 3.18
CA LEU A 33 -5.82 17.57 1.73
C LEU A 33 -7.18 17.34 1.05
N SER A 34 -7.57 18.25 0.16
CA SER A 34 -8.85 18.19 -0.57
C SER A 34 -8.66 18.39 -2.07
N ALA A 35 -9.58 17.82 -2.87
CA ALA A 35 -9.57 17.99 -4.33
C ALA A 35 -10.98 17.88 -4.90
N GLY A 36 -11.60 19.04 -5.16
CA GLY A 36 -13.00 19.11 -5.63
C GLY A 36 -13.96 18.48 -4.62
N ALA A 37 -14.85 17.60 -5.09
CA ALA A 37 -15.86 16.93 -4.25
C ALA A 37 -15.38 15.61 -3.62
N LYS A 38 -14.07 15.29 -3.68
CA LYS A 38 -13.53 14.07 -3.06
C LYS A 38 -13.58 14.18 -1.53
N PRO A 39 -13.69 13.05 -0.80
CA PRO A 39 -13.50 13.05 0.64
C PRO A 39 -12.17 13.71 1.04
N VAL A 40 -12.20 14.49 2.12
CA VAL A 40 -10.99 15.11 2.67
C VAL A 40 -10.07 14.01 3.21
N LEU A 41 -8.79 14.10 2.88
CA LEU A 41 -7.75 13.24 3.43
C LEU A 41 -7.15 13.92 4.66
N ALA A 42 -7.34 13.30 5.82
CA ALA A 42 -6.69 13.67 7.05
C ALA A 42 -5.20 13.32 6.98
N GLY A 43 -4.33 14.32 6.96
CA GLY A 43 -2.89 14.15 6.76
C GLY A 43 -2.05 14.66 7.92
N THR A 44 -0.88 14.05 8.13
CA THR A 44 0.10 14.43 9.15
C THR A 44 1.52 14.11 8.65
N SER A 45 2.57 14.36 9.43
CA SER A 45 3.91 13.80 9.17
C SER A 45 3.99 12.32 9.59
N ASP A 46 5.02 11.60 9.17
CA ASP A 46 5.35 10.29 9.74
C ASP A 46 5.48 10.34 11.29
N PRO A 47 5.14 9.26 12.03
CA PRO A 47 5.27 9.20 13.48
C PRO A 47 6.70 9.46 13.99
N GLY A 48 7.72 9.02 13.27
CA GLY A 48 9.13 9.34 13.52
C GLY A 48 9.45 10.84 13.45
N PHE A 49 8.60 11.62 12.80
CA PHE A 49 8.65 13.08 12.71
C PHE A 49 7.52 13.77 13.48
N ARG A 50 7.00 13.13 14.55
CA ARG A 50 5.99 13.66 15.49
C ARG A 50 4.58 13.80 14.92
N GLY A 51 4.21 12.93 13.99
CA GLY A 51 2.84 12.86 13.50
C GLY A 51 1.99 11.79 14.15
N ASP A 52 0.72 11.78 13.78
CA ASP A 52 -0.30 10.84 14.25
C ASP A 52 -0.32 9.56 13.38
N PRO A 53 -0.08 8.36 13.93
CA PRO A 53 -0.11 7.11 13.15
C PRO A 53 -1.49 6.77 12.57
N ASP A 54 -2.57 7.40 13.04
CA ASP A 54 -3.92 7.15 12.55
C ASP A 54 -4.30 8.04 11.34
N ARG A 55 -3.39 8.88 10.85
CA ARG A 55 -3.59 9.82 9.74
C ARG A 55 -2.55 9.60 8.64
N TRP A 56 -2.86 10.00 7.41
CA TRP A 56 -1.99 9.72 6.25
C TRP A 56 -0.72 10.58 6.27
N SER A 57 0.45 9.93 6.14
CA SER A 57 1.69 10.63 5.84
C SER A 57 1.89 10.85 4.33
N PRO A 58 2.63 11.89 3.88
CA PRO A 58 3.05 12.01 2.49
C PRO A 58 3.78 10.77 1.96
N GLU A 59 4.55 10.11 2.83
CA GLU A 59 5.27 8.87 2.55
C GLU A 59 4.31 7.72 2.21
N ASP A 60 3.28 7.50 3.02
CA ASP A 60 2.24 6.50 2.76
C ASP A 60 1.48 6.80 1.46
N LEU A 61 1.14 8.08 1.24
CA LEU A 61 0.43 8.52 0.05
C LEU A 61 1.27 8.30 -1.23
N LEU A 62 2.60 8.48 -1.16
CA LEU A 62 3.49 8.22 -2.29
C LEU A 62 3.55 6.72 -2.63
N VAL A 63 3.76 5.87 -1.63
CA VAL A 63 3.79 4.40 -1.80
C VAL A 63 2.43 3.92 -2.33
N GLY A 64 1.34 4.40 -1.75
CA GLY A 64 -0.02 4.11 -2.19
C GLY A 64 -0.29 4.56 -3.62
N SER A 65 0.20 5.73 -4.03
CA SER A 65 0.04 6.24 -5.39
C SER A 65 0.78 5.40 -6.44
N LEU A 66 1.98 4.92 -6.10
CA LEU A 66 2.76 4.01 -6.96
C LEU A 66 2.03 2.67 -7.13
N SER A 67 1.57 2.08 -6.03
CA SER A 67 0.80 0.83 -6.03
C SER A 67 -0.48 0.96 -6.87
N GLN A 68 -1.27 2.01 -6.65
CA GLN A 68 -2.51 2.26 -7.41
C GLN A 68 -2.26 2.46 -8.91
N CYS A 69 -1.25 3.26 -9.27
CA CYS A 69 -0.95 3.51 -10.68
C CYS A 69 -0.49 2.24 -11.41
N HIS A 70 0.32 1.41 -10.75
CA HIS A 70 0.75 0.12 -11.30
C HIS A 70 -0.42 -0.84 -11.47
N MET A 71 -1.26 -0.98 -10.44
CA MET A 71 -2.48 -1.80 -10.50
C MET A 71 -3.36 -1.43 -11.69
N LEU A 72 -3.63 -0.14 -11.90
CA LEU A 72 -4.51 0.32 -12.98
C LEU A 72 -3.95 -0.03 -14.37
N TRP A 73 -2.64 0.12 -14.57
CA TRP A 73 -1.99 -0.30 -15.81
C TRP A 73 -1.99 -1.83 -15.99
N PHE A 74 -1.71 -2.57 -14.91
CA PHE A 74 -1.75 -4.02 -14.94
C PHE A 74 -3.15 -4.54 -15.32
N LEU A 75 -4.21 -4.00 -14.71
CA LEU A 75 -5.60 -4.38 -15.01
C LEU A 75 -5.96 -4.07 -16.47
N HIS A 76 -5.52 -2.93 -17.00
CA HIS A 76 -5.72 -2.59 -18.42
C HIS A 76 -5.03 -3.60 -19.35
N LEU A 77 -3.76 -3.93 -19.08
CA LEU A 77 -2.99 -4.87 -19.90
C LEU A 77 -3.52 -6.30 -19.80
N ALA A 78 -3.90 -6.74 -18.60
CA ALA A 78 -4.53 -8.04 -18.39
C ALA A 78 -5.83 -8.17 -19.20
N ALA A 79 -6.70 -7.16 -19.15
CA ALA A 79 -7.93 -7.15 -19.94
C ALA A 79 -7.64 -7.19 -21.47
N THR A 80 -6.63 -6.46 -21.92
CA THR A 80 -6.21 -6.45 -23.32
C THR A 80 -5.64 -7.80 -23.77
N ALA A 81 -4.95 -8.51 -22.88
CA ALA A 81 -4.41 -9.85 -23.12
C ALA A 81 -5.46 -10.97 -22.94
N GLY A 82 -6.71 -10.65 -22.61
CA GLY A 82 -7.76 -11.63 -22.34
C GLY A 82 -7.67 -12.32 -20.99
N VAL A 83 -6.75 -11.92 -20.11
CA VAL A 83 -6.62 -12.43 -18.75
C VAL A 83 -7.71 -11.80 -17.87
N VAL A 84 -8.67 -12.61 -17.43
CA VAL A 84 -9.78 -12.13 -16.60
C VAL A 84 -9.38 -12.08 -15.13
N VAL A 85 -8.88 -10.91 -14.69
CA VAL A 85 -8.57 -10.64 -13.27
C VAL A 85 -9.86 -10.40 -12.49
N THR A 86 -10.01 -11.10 -11.37
CA THR A 86 -11.16 -11.00 -10.46
C THR A 86 -10.79 -10.52 -9.06
N GLY A 87 -9.48 -10.48 -8.75
CA GLY A 87 -8.97 -9.92 -7.51
C GLY A 87 -7.57 -9.37 -7.72
N TYR A 88 -7.30 -8.25 -7.05
CA TYR A 88 -5.97 -7.66 -6.97
C TYR A 88 -5.79 -7.08 -5.57
N SER A 89 -4.67 -7.38 -4.94
CA SER A 89 -4.24 -6.72 -3.71
C SER A 89 -2.75 -6.49 -3.77
N ASP A 90 -2.28 -5.45 -3.11
CA ASP A 90 -0.86 -5.13 -3.02
C ASP A 90 -0.52 -4.72 -1.59
N SER A 91 0.56 -5.28 -1.06
CA SER A 91 1.12 -4.93 0.25
C SER A 91 2.44 -4.18 0.04
N ALA A 92 2.36 -3.06 -0.66
CA ALA A 92 3.52 -2.26 -1.06
C ALA A 92 4.30 -1.72 0.15
N SER A 93 5.62 -1.61 0.00
CA SER A 93 6.51 -1.04 1.01
C SER A 93 7.47 -0.03 0.40
N GLY A 94 7.81 1.01 1.15
CA GLY A 94 8.77 2.03 0.75
C GLY A 94 9.90 2.16 1.75
N THR A 95 11.12 2.32 1.27
CA THR A 95 12.30 2.55 2.10
C THR A 95 12.81 3.97 1.87
N MET A 96 12.87 4.74 2.94
CA MET A 96 13.47 6.06 2.97
C MET A 96 14.76 6.05 3.78
N ARG A 97 15.83 6.62 3.20
CA ARG A 97 17.07 6.88 3.93
C ARG A 97 17.00 8.27 4.55
N ILE A 98 17.20 8.32 5.86
CA ILE A 98 17.34 9.55 6.63
C ILE A 98 18.83 9.88 6.75
N GLU A 99 19.19 11.11 6.45
CA GLU A 99 20.53 11.68 6.49
C GLU A 99 20.70 12.60 7.72
N ALA A 100 21.90 13.18 7.86
CA ALA A 100 22.17 14.18 8.88
C ALA A 100 21.21 15.37 8.77
N ALA A 101 20.91 15.99 9.91
CA ALA A 101 19.98 17.11 10.04
C ALA A 101 18.53 16.84 9.61
N GLY A 102 18.12 15.57 9.46
CA GLY A 102 16.73 15.18 9.19
C GLY A 102 16.30 15.28 7.73
N HIS A 103 17.24 15.51 6.81
CA HIS A 103 17.00 15.40 5.37
C HIS A 103 16.99 13.92 4.95
N GLY A 104 16.46 13.61 3.77
CA GLY A 104 16.40 12.24 3.31
C GLY A 104 15.76 12.10 1.94
N ARG A 105 15.65 10.86 1.46
CA ARG A 105 14.88 10.51 0.27
C ARG A 105 14.49 9.04 0.28
N PHE A 106 13.41 8.71 -0.43
CA PHE A 106 13.14 7.34 -0.84
C PHE A 106 14.32 6.79 -1.65
N THR A 107 14.72 5.57 -1.32
CA THR A 107 15.72 4.80 -2.07
C THR A 107 15.07 3.70 -2.89
N GLU A 108 13.92 3.20 -2.44
CA GLU A 108 13.21 2.12 -3.10
C GLU A 108 11.74 2.09 -2.69
N VAL A 109 10.89 1.63 -3.61
CA VAL A 109 9.55 1.11 -3.30
C VAL A 109 9.44 -0.28 -3.92
N VAL A 110 8.94 -1.25 -3.14
CA VAL A 110 8.68 -2.62 -3.59
C VAL A 110 7.18 -2.85 -3.56
N LEU A 111 6.62 -3.16 -4.72
CA LEU A 111 5.22 -3.60 -4.85
C LEU A 111 5.17 -5.12 -4.71
N HIS A 112 4.18 -5.63 -4.00
CA HIS A 112 3.92 -7.06 -3.79
C HIS A 112 2.54 -7.47 -4.32
N PRO A 113 2.32 -7.40 -5.66
CA PRO A 113 1.02 -7.73 -6.23
C PRO A 113 0.62 -9.18 -5.96
N ARG A 114 -0.65 -9.37 -5.63
CA ARG A 114 -1.33 -10.67 -5.59
C ARG A 114 -2.52 -10.60 -6.52
N VAL A 115 -2.55 -11.49 -7.51
CA VAL A 115 -3.54 -11.47 -8.58
C VAL A 115 -4.37 -12.74 -8.54
N THR A 116 -5.69 -12.57 -8.52
CA THR A 116 -6.65 -13.66 -8.69
C THR A 116 -7.23 -13.60 -10.09
N VAL A 117 -7.07 -14.66 -10.87
CA VAL A 117 -7.62 -14.81 -12.22
C VAL A 117 -8.81 -15.77 -12.21
N ARG A 118 -9.74 -15.60 -13.14
CA ARG A 118 -10.92 -16.48 -13.25
C ARG A 118 -10.53 -17.87 -13.77
N ASP A 119 -9.76 -17.91 -14.85
CA ASP A 119 -9.48 -19.10 -15.63
C ASP A 119 -7.96 -19.37 -15.67
N ALA A 120 -7.58 -20.65 -15.66
CA ALA A 120 -6.17 -21.07 -15.74
C ALA A 120 -5.59 -21.05 -17.16
N ALA A 121 -6.42 -20.74 -18.17
CA ALA A 121 -6.04 -20.65 -19.57
C ALA A 121 -6.90 -19.61 -20.30
N LEU A 122 -6.32 -19.02 -21.33
CA LEU A 122 -7.01 -18.14 -22.28
C LEU A 122 -7.91 -18.96 -23.23
N ALA A 123 -8.74 -18.26 -24.02
CA ALA A 123 -9.66 -18.90 -24.96
C ALA A 123 -8.95 -19.71 -26.07
N ASP A 124 -7.70 -19.39 -26.39
CA ASP A 124 -6.88 -20.10 -27.36
C ASP A 124 -6.09 -21.28 -26.75
N GLY A 125 -6.25 -21.52 -25.45
CA GLY A 125 -5.56 -22.58 -24.70
C GLY A 125 -4.21 -22.19 -24.13
N THR A 126 -3.74 -20.95 -24.33
CA THR A 126 -2.52 -20.44 -23.68
C THR A 126 -2.69 -20.45 -22.15
N PRO A 127 -1.78 -21.04 -21.37
CA PRO A 127 -1.86 -21.02 -19.91
C PRO A 127 -1.80 -19.60 -19.34
N VAL A 128 -2.58 -19.35 -18.28
CA VAL A 128 -2.45 -18.14 -17.45
C VAL A 128 -1.58 -18.50 -16.26
N ASP A 129 -0.28 -18.35 -16.43
CA ASP A 129 0.75 -18.73 -15.46
C ASP A 129 1.54 -17.52 -14.93
N ASP A 130 2.48 -17.81 -14.03
CA ASP A 130 3.34 -16.79 -13.40
C ASP A 130 4.16 -16.01 -14.43
N GLU A 131 4.58 -16.65 -15.55
CA GLU A 131 5.39 -15.99 -16.57
C GLU A 131 4.56 -15.00 -17.39
N LEU A 132 3.33 -15.38 -17.76
CA LEU A 132 2.39 -14.46 -18.41
C LEU A 132 2.13 -13.23 -17.53
N LEU A 133 1.85 -13.44 -16.24
CA LEU A 133 1.60 -12.34 -15.30
C LEU A 133 2.85 -11.50 -15.04
N ALA A 134 4.04 -12.12 -14.97
CA ALA A 134 5.30 -11.39 -14.85
C ALA A 134 5.55 -10.48 -16.06
N GLY A 135 5.22 -10.95 -17.27
CA GLY A 135 5.23 -10.15 -18.49
C GLY A 135 4.31 -8.94 -18.41
N LEU A 136 3.08 -9.14 -17.93
CA LEU A 136 2.10 -8.06 -17.74
C LEU A 136 2.55 -7.05 -16.68
N HIS A 137 3.14 -7.48 -15.56
CA HIS A 137 3.69 -6.58 -14.56
C HIS A 137 4.87 -5.76 -15.10
N ARG A 138 5.75 -6.36 -15.90
CA ARG A 138 6.86 -5.65 -16.53
C ARG A 138 6.36 -4.55 -17.47
N ALA A 139 5.41 -4.88 -18.33
CA ALA A 139 4.78 -3.90 -19.22
C ALA A 139 4.02 -2.80 -18.43
N ALA A 140 3.30 -3.17 -17.37
CA ALA A 140 2.61 -2.20 -16.52
C ALA A 140 3.58 -1.20 -15.87
N HIS A 141 4.73 -1.67 -15.39
CA HIS A 141 5.77 -0.81 -14.84
C HIS A 141 6.30 0.19 -15.88
N GLU A 142 6.54 -0.26 -17.12
CA GLU A 142 7.04 0.59 -18.21
C GLU A 142 6.05 1.72 -18.57
N HIS A 143 4.75 1.48 -18.39
CA HIS A 143 3.68 2.45 -18.66
C HIS A 143 3.26 3.27 -17.43
N CYS A 144 3.58 2.83 -16.22
CA CYS A 144 3.15 3.44 -14.96
C CYS A 144 3.60 4.90 -14.86
N PHE A 145 2.66 5.85 -14.98
CA PHE A 145 2.96 7.28 -14.99
C PHE A 145 3.73 7.73 -13.75
N ILE A 146 3.34 7.24 -12.57
CA ILE A 146 3.97 7.64 -11.30
C ILE A 146 5.36 7.02 -11.16
N ALA A 147 5.55 5.74 -11.51
CA ALA A 147 6.87 5.11 -11.47
C ALA A 147 7.87 5.78 -12.43
N ARG A 148 7.39 6.23 -13.60
CA ARG A 148 8.19 7.02 -14.56
C ARG A 148 8.49 8.45 -14.11
N SER A 149 7.85 8.92 -13.03
CA SER A 149 7.97 10.29 -12.53
C SER A 149 8.80 10.39 -11.25
N VAL A 150 9.28 9.27 -10.70
CA VAL A 150 10.15 9.23 -9.52
C VAL A 150 11.61 8.97 -9.91
N ASN A 151 12.53 9.29 -9.00
CA ASN A 151 13.98 9.17 -9.22
C ASN A 151 14.64 8.03 -8.43
N PHE A 152 13.84 7.13 -7.88
CA PHE A 152 14.29 5.96 -7.12
C PHE A 152 13.72 4.68 -7.74
N THR A 153 14.27 3.54 -7.36
CA THR A 153 13.88 2.24 -7.90
C THR A 153 12.46 1.86 -7.45
N VAL A 154 11.62 1.43 -8.39
CA VAL A 154 10.33 0.80 -8.10
C VAL A 154 10.38 -0.65 -8.56
N ARG A 155 10.44 -1.59 -7.62
CA ARG A 155 10.50 -3.04 -7.87
C ARG A 155 9.14 -3.69 -7.74
N HIS A 156 9.02 -4.89 -8.34
CA HIS A 156 7.83 -5.71 -8.26
C HIS A 156 8.24 -7.11 -7.82
N GLU A 157 7.54 -7.64 -6.83
CA GLU A 157 7.68 -9.01 -6.35
C GLU A 157 6.30 -9.67 -6.34
N PRO A 158 5.77 -10.03 -7.54
CA PRO A 158 4.46 -10.65 -7.65
C PRO A 158 4.42 -12.01 -6.95
N ALA A 159 3.33 -12.29 -6.25
CA ALA A 159 3.05 -13.64 -5.78
C ALA A 159 2.64 -14.56 -6.95
N PRO A 160 2.74 -15.89 -6.78
CA PRO A 160 2.20 -16.84 -7.76
C PRO A 160 0.73 -16.58 -8.09
N VAL A 161 0.35 -16.82 -9.34
CA VAL A 161 -1.01 -16.64 -9.82
C VAL A 161 -1.99 -17.50 -9.03
N HIS A 162 -3.11 -16.91 -8.64
CA HIS A 162 -4.19 -17.63 -7.97
C HIS A 162 -5.40 -17.76 -8.91
N VAL A 163 -5.83 -18.98 -9.23
CA VAL A 163 -7.05 -19.20 -10.00
C VAL A 163 -8.26 -19.28 -9.06
N ALA A 164 -9.32 -18.54 -9.34
CA ALA A 164 -10.53 -18.54 -8.52
C ALA A 164 -11.11 -19.95 -8.40
N GLY A 165 -11.44 -20.38 -7.17
CA GLY A 165 -12.07 -21.69 -6.93
C GLY A 165 -11.13 -22.89 -6.89
N THR A 166 -9.83 -22.75 -7.21
CA THR A 166 -8.85 -23.78 -6.87
C THR A 166 -8.47 -23.60 -5.40
N ALA A 167 -8.90 -24.51 -4.53
CA ALA A 167 -8.47 -24.49 -3.12
C ALA A 167 -6.93 -24.57 -3.07
N SER A 168 -6.28 -23.47 -2.67
CA SER A 168 -4.86 -23.48 -2.34
C SER A 168 -4.68 -24.36 -1.10
N GLY A 169 -4.02 -25.50 -1.27
CA GLY A 169 -3.76 -26.45 -0.19
C GLY A 169 -3.03 -25.74 0.95
N THR A 170 -3.73 -25.55 2.06
CA THR A 170 -3.09 -25.17 3.33
C THR A 170 -2.27 -26.38 3.79
N PRO A 171 -0.96 -26.25 4.09
CA PRO A 171 -0.25 -27.34 4.74
C PRO A 171 -0.89 -27.56 6.11
N ALA A 172 -1.40 -28.78 6.32
CA ALA A 172 -1.97 -29.19 7.59
C ALA A 172 -0.95 -28.96 8.69
N ARG A 173 -1.22 -28.02 9.60
CA ARG A 173 -0.53 -27.93 10.89
C ARG A 173 -0.75 -29.25 11.60
N THR A 174 0.31 -30.05 11.74
CA THR A 174 0.36 -31.19 12.65
C THR A 174 0.05 -30.68 14.05
N ALA A 175 -1.13 -31.04 14.54
CA ALA A 175 -1.51 -30.86 15.93
C ALA A 175 -0.78 -31.92 16.76
N THR A 176 0.32 -31.55 17.40
CA THR A 176 0.86 -32.32 18.52
C THR A 176 0.10 -31.89 19.77
N GLY A 177 -0.78 -32.77 20.25
CA GLY A 177 -1.50 -32.61 21.51
C GLY A 177 -0.70 -33.11 22.72
N ASN A 178 -0.77 -32.36 23.82
CA ASN A 178 -1.03 -32.79 25.20
C ASN A 178 -1.02 -31.51 26.08
N VAL A 179 -2.10 -31.04 26.72
CA VAL A 179 -2.83 -31.57 27.92
C VAL A 179 -1.82 -31.86 29.04
N THR A 180 -1.75 -31.22 30.22
CA THR A 180 -2.70 -30.57 31.15
C THR A 180 -1.84 -29.76 32.16
N ALA A 181 -2.30 -28.67 32.78
CA ALA A 181 -2.93 -28.73 34.11
C ALA A 181 -3.57 -27.38 34.50
N ALA A 182 -4.71 -27.48 35.16
CA ALA A 182 -5.50 -26.40 35.73
C ALA A 182 -4.88 -25.85 37.02
N THR A 183 -5.05 -24.55 37.31
CA THR A 183 -5.53 -24.09 38.64
C THR A 183 -6.06 -22.65 38.59
N GLU A 184 -7.32 -22.54 39.00
CA GLU A 184 -8.04 -21.46 39.71
C GLU A 184 -7.75 -19.96 39.49
N ARG A 185 -8.84 -19.25 39.15
CA ARG A 185 -9.06 -17.82 39.47
C ARG A 185 -9.54 -17.67 40.92
N PRO A 186 -9.20 -16.56 41.58
CA PRO A 186 -10.14 -15.87 42.44
C PRO A 186 -10.57 -14.51 41.87
N ALA A 187 -11.79 -14.12 42.21
CA ALA A 187 -12.51 -12.90 41.84
C ALA A 187 -12.00 -11.65 42.61
N PRO A 188 -12.49 -10.42 42.32
CA PRO A 188 -11.82 -9.17 42.65
C PRO A 188 -12.08 -8.69 44.08
N ALA A 189 -11.10 -8.02 44.68
CA ALA A 189 -11.30 -7.24 45.90
C ALA A 189 -11.70 -5.81 45.53
N ALA A 190 -12.95 -5.45 45.85
CA ALA A 190 -13.35 -4.08 46.08
C ALA A 190 -12.87 -3.66 47.47
N HIS A 191 -12.24 -2.50 47.61
CA HIS A 191 -12.32 -1.70 48.83
C HIS A 191 -12.11 -0.22 48.51
N ALA A 192 -13.07 0.56 48.99
CA ALA A 192 -13.07 2.01 49.06
C ALA A 192 -12.07 2.53 50.11
N GLY A 193 -11.56 3.73 49.86
CA GLY A 193 -10.74 4.55 50.75
C GLY A 193 -10.36 5.82 50.02
#